data_AF-A0A9P9K524-F1
#
_entry.id   AF-A0A9P9K524-F1
#
_cell.length_a   1.000
_cell.length_b   1.000
_cell.length_c   1.000
_cell.angle_alpha   90.00
_cell.angle_beta   90.00
_cell.angle_gamma   90.00
#
_symmetry.space_group_name_H-M   'P 1'
#
loop_
_entity.id
_entity.type
_entity.pdbx_description
1 polymer ?
#
loop_
_entity_poly.entity_id
_entity_poly.type
_entity_poly.pdbx_seq_one_letter_code
_entity_poly.pdbx_strand_id
1 'polypeptide(L)' 'FSTNTGMIGLGNRDIQVGDCICILGGNMPFILRQVEGHGGDIAYQYIGQAYVHGIMDGEIMEE' A
#
# COMPACT_ATOMS: atom_id res chain seq x y z
N PHE A 1 4.57 -10.55 -0.55
CA PHE A 1 5.49 -9.65 0.17
C PHE A 1 5.16 -9.68 1.65
N SER A 2 6.08 -9.26 2.51
CA SER A 2 5.82 -9.01 3.92
C SER A 2 5.97 -7.52 4.23
N THR A 3 5.16 -6.99 5.13
CA THR A 3 5.27 -5.60 5.60
C THR A 3 6.24 -5.51 6.79
N ASN A 4 6.67 -4.30 7.13
CA ASN A 4 7.48 -4.03 8.32
C ASN A 4 6.75 -4.32 9.65
N THR A 5 5.42 -4.33 9.63
CA THR A 5 4.55 -4.73 10.74
C THR A 5 4.33 -6.24 10.82
N GLY A 6 4.95 -7.03 9.93
CA GLY A 6 4.84 -8.49 9.93
C GLY A 6 3.61 -9.05 9.21
N MET A 7 2.84 -8.21 8.52
CA MET A 7 1.69 -8.66 7.73
C MET A 7 2.15 -9.33 6.43
N ILE A 8 1.35 -10.30 5.95
CA ILE A 8 1.59 -11.00 4.70
C ILE A 8 0.64 -10.48 3.63
N GLY A 9 1.19 -10.13 2.48
CA GLY A 9 0.40 -9.63 1.34
C GLY A 9 0.79 -10.24 0.01
N LEU A 10 -0.14 -10.12 -0.95
CA LEU A 10 0.01 -10.47 -2.35
C LEU A 10 -0.17 -9.19 -3.18
N GLY A 11 0.78 -8.89 -4.05
CA GLY A 11 0.78 -7.71 -4.91
C GLY A 11 1.26 -8.07 -6.31
N ASN A 12 1.31 -7.07 -7.20
CA ASN A 12 1.85 -7.26 -8.54
C ASN A 12 3.38 -7.51 -8.51
N ARG A 13 3.97 -7.77 -9.69
CA ARG A 13 5.41 -8.05 -9.80
C ARG A 13 6.28 -6.80 -9.67
N ASP A 14 5.69 -5.60 -9.80
CA ASP A 14 6.41 -4.33 -9.83
C ASP A 14 6.64 -3.74 -8.43
N ILE A 15 6.15 -4.43 -7.39
CA ILE A 15 6.38 -4.06 -6.00
C ILE A 15 7.85 -4.16 -5.63
N GLN A 16 8.30 -3.25 -4.77
CA GLN A 16 9.66 -3.25 -4.26
C GLN A 16 9.70 -2.85 -2.78
N VAL A 17 10.85 -3.09 -2.15
CA VAL A 17 11.12 -2.60 -0.78
C VAL A 17 11.05 -1.07 -0.77
N GLY A 18 10.28 -0.51 0.15
CA GLY A 18 10.02 0.92 0.25
C GLY A 18 8.66 1.36 -0.30
N ASP A 19 7.94 0.48 -0.98
CA ASP A 19 6.54 0.75 -1.34
C ASP A 19 5.64 0.73 -0.09
N CYS A 20 4.69 1.64 -0.06
CA CYS A 20 3.73 1.84 1.02
C CYS A 20 2.42 1.10 0.71
N ILE A 21 1.83 0.48 1.73
CA ILE A 21 0.46 -0.04 1.70
C ILE A 21 -0.47 1.02 2.29
N CYS A 22 -1.48 1.44 1.53
CA CYS A 22 -2.38 2.53 1.90
C CYS A 22 -3.84 2.15 1.70
N ILE A 23 -4.71 2.58 2.62
CA ILE A 23 -6.16 2.45 2.49
C ILE A 23 -6.72 3.82 2.13
N LEU A 24 -7.27 3.96 0.92
CA LEU A 24 -7.81 5.22 0.40
C LEU A 24 -9.34 5.14 0.26
N GLY A 25 -10.03 4.88 1.37
CA GLY A 25 -11.50 4.88 1.43
C GLY A 25 -12.20 3.71 0.72
N GLY A 26 -11.52 2.57 0.56
CA GLY A 26 -12.10 1.35 0.00
C GLY A 26 -11.59 0.09 0.70
N ASN A 27 -12.16 -1.07 0.35
CA ASN A 27 -11.91 -2.35 1.05
C ASN A 27 -10.63 -3.07 0.59
N MET A 28 -9.93 -2.52 -0.41
CA MET A 28 -8.71 -3.08 -0.98
C MET A 28 -7.54 -2.13 -0.72
N PRO A 29 -6.44 -2.61 -0.13
CA PRO A 29 -5.19 -1.86 -0.03
C PRO A 29 -4.61 -1.47 -1.40
N PHE A 30 -4.11 -0.24 -1.46
CA PHE A 30 -3.33 0.31 -2.56
C PHE A 30 -1.84 0.19 -2.24
N ILE A 31 -1.03 -0.06 -3.27
CA ILE A 31 0.43 -0.02 -3.21
C ILE A 31 0.87 1.29 -3.85
N LEU A 32 1.51 2.14 -3.07
CA LEU A 32 1.99 3.46 -3.48
C LEU A 32 3.50 3.56 -3.32
N ARG A 33 4.16 4.20 -4.28
CA ARG A 33 5.60 4.48 -4.20
C ARG A 33 5.81 5.97 -4.07
N GLN A 34 6.53 6.40 -3.03
CA GLN A 34 6.89 7.81 -2.90
C GLN A 34 7.82 8.22 -4.05
N VAL A 35 7.54 9.37 -4.66
CA VAL A 35 8.32 9.96 -5.74
C VAL A 35 8.45 11.47 -5.50
N GLU A 36 9.42 12.10 -6.13
CA GLU A 36 9.53 13.56 -6.13
C GLU A 36 8.39 14.16 -6.97
N GLY A 37 7.61 15.05 -6.36
CA GLY A 37 6.58 15.82 -7.03
C GLY A 37 7.15 17.05 -7.72
N HIS A 38 6.31 17.73 -8.50
CA HIS A 38 6.69 18.98 -9.14
C HIS A 38 7.03 20.04 -8.07
N GLY A 39 8.12 20.77 -8.27
CA GLY A 39 8.51 21.86 -7.36
C GLY A 39 9.00 21.42 -5.97
N GLY A 40 9.30 20.13 -5.77
CA GLY A 40 9.74 19.60 -4.47
C GLY A 40 8.60 19.12 -3.57
N ASP A 41 7.37 19.06 -4.09
CA ASP A 41 6.23 18.51 -3.38
C ASP A 41 6.38 16.98 -3.19
N ILE A 42 5.69 16.43 -2.19
CA ILE A 42 5.61 14.98 -2.00
C ILE A 42 4.55 14.43 -2.94
N ALA A 43 4.93 13.48 -3.78
CA ALA A 43 4.01 12.76 -4.66
C ALA A 43 4.12 11.26 -4.48
N TYR A 44 3.08 10.54 -4.92
CA TYR A 44 3.04 9.09 -4.88
C TYR A 44 2.62 8.55 -6.24
N GLN A 45 3.38 7.58 -6.75
CA GLN A 45 3.01 6.80 -7.91
C GLN A 45 2.13 5.63 -7.48
N TYR A 46 1.00 5.45 -8.17
CA TYR A 46 0.17 4.26 -8.01
C TYR A 46 0.84 3.05 -8.67
N ILE A 47 1.16 2.04 -7.87
CA ILE A 47 1.78 0.80 -8.34
C ILE A 47 0.72 -0.26 -8.63
N GLY A 48 -0.30 -0.38 -7.78
CA GLY A 48 -1.36 -1.36 -7.95
C GLY A 48 -2.18 -1.56 -6.67
N GLN A 49 -2.98 -2.63 -6.65
CA GLN A 49 -3.69 -3.09 -5.48
C GLN A 49 -2.99 -4.30 -4.86
N ALA A 50 -3.16 -4.50 -3.56
CA ALA A 50 -2.69 -5.67 -2.84
C ALA A 50 -3.81 -6.36 -2.08
N TYR A 51 -3.76 -7.68 -2.03
CA TYR A 51 -4.38 -8.41 -0.91
C TYR A 51 -3.42 -8.33 0.27
N VAL A 52 -3.89 -7.90 1.44
CA VAL A 52 -3.10 -7.99 2.67
C VAL A 52 -3.94 -8.64 3.74
N HIS A 53 -3.45 -9.77 4.24
CA HIS A 53 -4.11 -10.53 5.28
C HIS A 53 -4.18 -9.68 6.55
N GLY A 54 -5.34 -9.58 7.18
CA GLY A 54 -5.54 -8.73 8.36
C GLY A 54 -5.98 -7.30 8.06
N ILE A 55 -5.99 -6.86 6.79
CA ILE A 55 -6.39 -5.49 6.39
C ILE A 55 -7.66 -5.49 5.56
N MET A 56 -7.78 -6.47 4.68
CA MET A 56 -8.97 -6.66 3.85
C MET A 56 -10.19 -6.98 4.73
N ASP A 57 -11.39 -6.69 4.24
CA ASP A 57 -12.68 -6.92 4.95
C ASP A 57 -12.93 -6.07 6.21
N GLY A 58 -12.21 -4.95 6.36
CA GLY A 58 -12.52 -3.94 7.39
C GLY A 58 -11.86 -4.19 8.75
N GLU A 59 -11.03 -5.23 8.88
CA GLU A 59 -10.35 -5.60 10.12
C GLU A 59 -9.42 -4.50 10.68
N ILE A 60 -8.95 -3.57 9.84
CA ILE A 60 -8.16 -2.39 10.27
C ILE A 60 -9.01 -1.13 10.50
N MET A 61 -10.27 -1.10 10.04
CA MET A 61 -11.13 0.09 10.15
C MET A 61 -12.07 0.06 11.38
N GLU A 62 -12.04 -1.01 12.18
CA GLU A 62 -12.87 -1.18 13.39
C GLU A 62 -12.18 -0.77 14.72
N GLU A 63 -11.10 0.03 14.69
CA GLU A 63 -10.60 0.76 15.88
C GLU A 63 -10.86 2.27 15.81
#